data_AF-A0A9N8ZCQ8-F1
#
_entry.id   AF-A0A9N8ZCQ8-F1
#
_cell.length_a   1.000
_cell.length_b   1.000
_cell.length_c   1.000
_cell.angle_alpha   90.00
_cell.angle_beta   90.00
_cell.angle_gamma   90.00
#
_symmetry.space_group_name_H-M   'P 1'
#
loop_
_entity.id
_entity.type
_entity.pdbx_description
1 polymer ?
#
loop_
_entity_poly.entity_id
_entity_poly.type
_entity_poly.pdbx_seq_one_letter_code
_entity_poly.pdbx_strand_id
1 'polypeptide(L)'
;MVKLEPLSALWKFGTVNKDGSATGANGCNALNNPNYLINIPVSDVFYDPPVPAIGYVPLAPPPAVLMATNITIDLYEVQQTVLLSQ
;
A
#
# COMPACT_ATOMS: atom_id res chain seq x y z
N MET A 1 7.81 -38.14 4.79
CA MET A 1 7.57 -37.02 5.73
C MET A 1 7.88 -35.74 4.98
N VAL A 2 6.85 -35.03 4.50
CA VAL A 2 7.02 -33.74 3.82
C VAL A 2 7.34 -32.72 4.90
N LYS A 3 8.51 -32.10 4.83
CA LYS A 3 8.88 -31.00 5.71
C LYS A 3 8.10 -29.77 5.26
N LEU A 4 7.06 -29.43 6.02
CA LEU A 4 6.35 -28.17 5.84
C LEU A 4 7.23 -27.08 6.47
N GLU A 5 7.99 -26.37 5.63
CA GLU A 5 8.64 -25.12 6.06
C GLU A 5 7.53 -24.17 6.53
N PRO A 6 7.64 -23.54 7.71
CA PRO A 6 6.62 -22.61 8.17
C PRO A 6 6.47 -21.49 7.13
N LEU A 7 5.23 -21.09 6.82
CA LEU A 7 4.95 -20.06 5.80
C LEU A 7 5.61 -18.70 6.13
N SER A 8 6.03 -18.49 7.37
CA SER A 8 6.85 -17.36 7.81
C SER A 8 8.28 -17.36 7.28
N ALA A 9 8.80 -18.50 6.80
CA ALA A 9 10.15 -18.61 6.25
C ALA A 9 10.25 -18.25 4.76
N LEU A 10 9.13 -18.29 4.02
CA LEU A 10 9.11 -18.03 2.57
C LEU A 10 8.68 -16.61 2.19
N TRP A 11 7.89 -15.93 3.04
CA TRP A 11 7.43 -14.57 2.76
C TRP A 11 8.37 -13.53 3.41
N LYS A 12 9.36 -13.07 2.64
CA LYS A 12 10.13 -11.87 3.00
C LYS A 12 9.40 -10.64 2.47
N PHE A 13 8.75 -9.90 3.36
CA PHE A 13 8.16 -8.61 3.02
C PHE A 13 9.23 -7.51 3.11
N GLY A 14 9.41 -6.77 2.02
CA GLY A 14 10.33 -5.64 1.98
C GLY A 14 11.81 -6.01 1.73
N THR A 15 12.66 -4.98 1.80
CA THR A 15 14.10 -5.00 1.51
C THR A 15 14.94 -4.65 2.75
N VAL A 16 14.36 -4.72 3.95
CA VAL A 16 15.03 -4.44 5.23
C VAL A 16 14.69 -5.56 6.23
N ASN A 17 15.70 -6.02 6.97
CA ASN A 17 15.58 -7.00 8.05
C ASN A 17 15.09 -6.35 9.35
N LYS A 18 14.68 -7.15 10.34
CA LYS A 18 14.29 -6.65 11.67
C LYS A 18 15.36 -5.83 12.38
N ASP A 19 16.63 -6.08 12.08
CA ASP A 19 17.78 -5.35 12.64
C ASP A 19 18.10 -4.05 11.88
N GLY A 20 17.30 -3.69 10.88
CA GLY A 20 17.49 -2.50 10.05
C GLY A 20 18.49 -2.69 8.90
N SER A 21 19.12 -3.86 8.78
CA SER A 21 20.04 -4.14 7.66
C SER A 21 19.28 -4.37 6.36
N ALA A 22 19.83 -3.93 5.23
CA ALA A 22 19.19 -4.12 3.92
C ALA A 22 19.28 -5.59 3.45
N THR A 23 18.20 -6.11 2.87
CA THR A 23 18.14 -7.41 2.20
C THR A 23 18.28 -7.23 0.68
N GLY A 24 19.52 -7.27 0.18
CA GLY A 24 19.81 -7.16 -1.25
C GLY A 24 20.03 -5.73 -1.74
N ALA A 25 20.15 -5.57 -3.06
CA ALA A 25 20.52 -4.30 -3.71
C ALA A 25 19.36 -3.30 -3.87
N ASN A 26 18.18 -3.61 -3.34
CA ASN A 26 16.97 -2.83 -3.57
C ASN A 26 16.91 -1.66 -2.57
N GLY A 27 16.64 -0.45 -3.05
CA GLY A 27 16.82 0.81 -2.32
C GLY A 27 15.65 1.29 -1.45
N CYS A 28 14.73 0.41 -1.02
CA CYS A 28 13.60 0.79 -0.16
C CYS A 28 14.01 0.80 1.32
N ASN A 29 14.91 1.74 1.67
CA ASN A 29 15.55 1.81 2.99
C ASN A 29 15.39 3.18 3.66
N ALA A 30 14.62 4.09 3.08
CA ALA A 30 14.36 5.41 3.63
C ALA A 30 12.96 5.91 3.24
N LEU A 31 12.39 6.74 4.11
CA LEU A 31 11.18 7.53 3.87
C LEU A 31 11.30 8.39 2.62
N ASN A 32 10.18 8.62 1.94
CA ASN A 32 10.01 9.54 0.82
C ASN A 32 10.90 9.26 -0.39
N ASN A 33 11.35 8.01 -0.58
CA ASN A 33 12.08 7.64 -1.80
C ASN A 33 11.09 7.59 -2.98
N PRO A 34 11.22 8.44 -4.02
CA PRO A 34 10.24 8.54 -5.10
C PRO A 34 10.02 7.24 -5.88
N ASN A 35 11.01 6.33 -5.89
CA ASN A 35 10.89 5.02 -6.54
C ASN A 35 9.99 4.02 -5.78
N TYR A 36 9.65 4.35 -4.53
CA TYR A 36 8.89 3.49 -3.61
C TYR A 36 7.66 4.20 -3.02
N LEU A 37 7.23 5.30 -3.64
CA LEU A 37 5.96 5.96 -3.34
C LEU A 37 4.90 5.51 -4.34
N ILE A 38 3.74 5.11 -3.82
CA ILE A 38 2.55 4.89 -4.63
C ILE A 38 1.62 6.08 -4.42
N ASN A 39 1.32 6.82 -5.48
CA ASN A 39 0.38 7.93 -5.46
C ASN A 39 -0.91 7.50 -6.14
N ILE A 40 -2.00 7.47 -5.38
CA ILE A 40 -3.33 7.11 -5.87
C ILE A 40 -4.18 8.37 -5.80
N PRO A 41 -4.71 8.88 -6.93
CA PRO A 41 -5.69 9.96 -6.90
C PRO A 41 -6.89 9.56 -6.04
N VAL A 42 -7.32 10.45 -5.14
CA VAL A 42 -8.50 10.18 -4.29
C VAL A 42 -9.74 9.96 -5.16
N SER A 43 -9.83 10.62 -6.31
CA SER A 43 -10.90 10.41 -7.30
C SER A 43 -11.05 8.95 -7.72
N ASP A 44 -9.95 8.20 -7.82
CA ASP A 44 -9.98 6.82 -8.31
C ASP A 44 -10.47 5.84 -7.23
N VAL A 45 -10.28 6.20 -5.96
CA VAL A 45 -10.72 5.39 -4.81
C VAL A 45 -12.20 5.58 -4.52
N PHE A 46 -12.69 6.80 -4.65
CA PHE A 46 -14.09 7.16 -4.34
C PHE A 46 -14.97 7.28 -5.58
N TYR A 47 -14.51 6.82 -6.74
CA TYR A 47 -15.30 6.82 -7.96
C TYR A 47 -16.48 5.84 -7.82
N ASP A 48 -17.69 6.39 -7.77
CA ASP A 48 -18.95 5.64 -7.81
C ASP A 48 -19.65 5.90 -9.16
N PRO A 49 -19.48 5.01 -10.16
CA PRO A 49 -20.05 5.23 -11.47
C PRO A 49 -21.58 5.17 -11.41
N PRO A 50 -22.29 6.03 -12.16
CA PRO A 50 -23.72 5.90 -12.29
C PRO A 50 -24.08 4.55 -12.93
N VAL A 51 -24.75 3.68 -12.17
CA VAL A 51 -25.26 2.40 -12.68
C VAL A 51 -26.67 2.62 -13.25
N PRO A 52 -26.94 2.24 -14.51
CA PRO A 52 -28.27 2.35 -15.10
C PRO A 52 -29.19 1.24 -14.56
N ALA A 53 -29.65 1.43 -13.32
CA ALA A 53 -30.61 0.56 -12.64
C ALA A 53 -31.72 1.40 -12.00
N ILE A 54 -32.97 0.91 -12.04
CA ILE A 54 -34.10 1.59 -11.40
C ILE A 54 -33.88 1.61 -9.89
N GLY A 55 -33.92 2.81 -9.30
CA GLY A 55 -33.82 3.01 -7.85
C GLY A 55 -32.40 3.18 -7.32
N TYR A 56 -31.37 3.17 -8.18
CA TYR A 56 -30.01 3.52 -7.77
C TYR A 56 -29.81 5.04 -7.79
N VAL A 57 -29.37 5.60 -6.67
CA VAL A 57 -28.94 6.99 -6.53
C VAL A 57 -27.45 6.95 -6.17
N PRO A 58 -26.55 7.45 -7.03
CA PRO A 58 -25.12 7.50 -6.71
C PRO A 58 -24.89 8.26 -5.42
N LEU A 59 -23.90 7.84 -4.64
CA LEU A 59 -23.52 8.62 -3.47
C LEU A 59 -22.94 9.97 -3.92
N ALA A 60 -23.27 11.04 -3.22
CA ALA A 60 -22.67 12.33 -3.51
C ALA A 60 -21.14 12.22 -3.38
N PRO A 61 -20.35 12.70 -4.37
CA PRO A 61 -18.91 12.62 -4.28
C PRO A 61 -18.41 13.43 -3.08
N PRO A 62 -17.30 13.01 -2.44
CA PRO A 62 -16.72 13.80 -1.35
C PRO A 62 -16.30 15.20 -1.85
N PRO A 63 -16.05 16.16 -0.94
CA PRO A 63 -15.69 17.53 -1.30
C PRO A 63 -14.63 17.61 -2.40
N ALA A 64 -14.83 18.47 -3.40
CA ALA A 64 -13.95 18.60 -4.56
C ALA A 64 -12.48 18.84 -4.20
N VAL A 65 -12.23 19.53 -3.07
CA VAL A 65 -10.87 19.73 -2.54
C VAL A 65 -10.17 18.42 -2.20
N LEU A 66 -10.91 17.43 -1.69
CA LEU A 66 -10.36 16.10 -1.40
C LEU A 66 -10.15 15.30 -2.68
N MET A 67 -11.06 15.44 -3.66
CA MET A 67 -10.95 14.77 -4.96
C MET A 67 -9.74 15.22 -5.78
N ALA A 68 -9.17 16.40 -5.50
CA ALA A 68 -7.98 16.94 -6.17
C ALA A 68 -6.66 16.55 -5.49
N THR A 69 -6.68 15.62 -4.53
CA THR A 69 -5.49 15.18 -3.79
C THR A 69 -5.13 13.73 -4.09
N ASN A 70 -3.91 13.33 -3.72
CA ASN A 70 -3.45 11.94 -3.78
C ASN A 70 -3.39 11.35 -2.37
N ILE A 71 -3.74 10.07 -2.26
CA ILE A 71 -3.29 9.21 -1.17
C ILE A 71 -1.88 8.76 -1.55
N THR A 72 -0.90 9.10 -0.72
CA THR A 72 0.48 8.62 -0.88
C THR A 72 0.72 7.49 0.08
N ILE A 73 1.14 6.35 -0.44
CA ILE A 73 1.59 5.19 0.34
C ILE A 73 3.11 5.13 0.21
N ASP A 74 3.81 5.28 1.33
CA ASP A 74 5.24 5.04 1.42
C ASP A 74 5.50 3.56 1.75
N LEU A 75 6.06 2.83 0.79
CA LEU A 75 6.34 1.40 0.97
C LEU A 75 7.40 1.14 2.05
N TYR A 76 8.24 2.12 2.38
CA TYR A 76 9.17 2.01 3.51
C TYR A 76 8.40 1.99 4.84
N GLU A 77 7.39 2.84 5.02
CA GLU A 77 6.56 2.86 6.24
C GLU A 77 5.74 1.57 6.40
N VAL A 78 5.18 1.07 5.30
CA VAL A 78 4.47 -0.23 5.29
C VAL A 78 5.42 -1.34 5.72
N GLN A 79 6.64 -1.37 5.18
CA GLN A 79 7.67 -2.32 5.57
C GLN A 79 8.03 -2.22 7.06
N GLN A 80 8.23 -1.02 7.61
CA GLN A 80 8.50 -0.86 9.05
C GLN A 80 7.36 -1.39 9.90
N THR A 81 6.10 -1.14 9.51
CA THR A 81 4.91 -1.64 10.23
C THR A 81 4.87 -3.16 10.25
N VAL A 82 5.19 -3.81 9.12
CA VAL A 82 5.26 -5.28 9.03
C VAL A 82 6.43 -5.82 9.85
N LEU A 83 7.60 -5.18 9.82
CA LEU A 83 8.76 -5.61 10.62
C LEU A 83 8.50 -5.54 12.13
N LEU A 84 7.79 -4.50 12.59
CA LEU A 84 7.43 -4.30 14.00
C LEU A 84 6.36 -5.28 14.52
N SER A 85 5.60 -5.91 13.62
CA SER A 85 4.51 -6.84 13.99
C SER A 85 4.89 -8.33 13.98
N GLN A 86 6.15 -8.63 13.65
CA GLN A 86 6.72 -9.99 13.64
C GLN A 86 7.50 -10.30 14.91
#